data_AF-A0A938SU67-F1
#
_entry.id   AF-A0A938SU67-F1
#
_cell.length_a   1.000
_cell.length_b   1.000
_cell.length_c   1.000
_cell.angle_alpha   90.00
_cell.angle_beta   90.00
_cell.angle_gamma   90.00
#
_symmetry.space_group_name_H-M   'P 1'
#
loop_
_entity.id
_entity.type
_entity.pdbx_description
1 polymer ?
#
loop_
_entity_poly.entity_id
_entity_poly.type
_entity_poly.pdbx_seq_one_letter_code
_entity_poly.pdbx_strand_id
1 'polypeptide(L)'
;MPRDRTAERPHKLRGRRDASIFARPRWSRARGPDGASSPKFTSMIPPLLFAASAICAVGLFLLLRQPTGKARFGATILGLAGLAWLLVQGVQASGALGFDPRVAIMSLAVAMATAAAVRVITTTRPVFAALYFVLVVVAGAVAYLIMGAEFMAFSLIIVYAGAILITYMFVLMLAQQAADADGPSVAYDRVAREPAAAVLCGFVLLAALSIVVSDARTNQLPTAKLEARANAAAWNRMRGMPELVQERITAELAATGKDPIGWSRAGELVIAQDGRTAMVPVTLADGSRHEAVLKAADLPVNSTSLGWELVTSYPGSLELAGVILLMAMLGAVVLARRQTDMAEDDRRAAAGLPRTNIEDADLAGDRA
;
A
#
# COMPACT_ATOMS: atom_id res chain seq x y z
N MET A 1 -79.73 -17.93 18.85
CA MET A 1 -79.03 -19.24 18.91
C MET A 1 -79.14 -19.90 17.53
N PRO A 2 -78.12 -20.61 17.01
CA PRO A 2 -76.69 -20.54 17.31
C PRO A 2 -75.74 -20.68 16.08
N ARG A 3 -74.44 -20.37 16.32
CA ARG A 3 -73.19 -21.04 15.86
C ARG A 3 -72.72 -20.93 14.38
N ASP A 4 -71.51 -20.39 14.13
CA ASP A 4 -70.16 -21.07 14.14
C ASP A 4 -69.97 -21.90 12.84
N ARG A 5 -68.84 -22.04 12.12
CA ARG A 5 -67.43 -21.73 12.33
C ARG A 5 -66.68 -22.10 11.01
N THR A 6 -65.63 -21.34 10.64
CA THR A 6 -64.35 -21.79 9.99
C THR A 6 -64.23 -22.39 8.58
N ALA A 7 -63.02 -22.12 8.03
CA ALA A 7 -62.23 -22.82 7.00
C ALA A 7 -62.57 -22.48 5.53
N GLU A 8 -61.66 -22.26 4.58
CA GLU A 8 -60.20 -22.28 4.47
C GLU A 8 -59.86 -21.70 3.06
N ARG A 9 -58.74 -20.97 2.89
CA ARG A 9 -58.20 -20.61 1.54
C ARG A 9 -57.38 -21.80 0.99
N PRO A 10 -57.17 -21.95 -0.34
CA PRO A 10 -56.12 -21.17 -1.01
C PRO A 10 -56.39 -20.82 -2.50
N HIS A 11 -56.07 -19.58 -2.90
CA HIS A 11 -56.06 -19.16 -4.30
C HIS A 11 -54.68 -19.41 -4.91
N LYS A 12 -54.69 -20.04 -6.09
CA LYS A 12 -53.55 -20.59 -6.84
C LYS A 12 -52.47 -19.57 -7.18
N LEU A 13 -51.23 -20.05 -7.03
CA LEU A 13 -49.97 -19.52 -7.53
C LEU A 13 -50.01 -19.28 -9.05
N ARG A 14 -49.62 -18.08 -9.49
CA ARG A 14 -49.17 -17.83 -10.87
C ARG A 14 -47.79 -17.17 -10.80
N GLY A 15 -46.77 -17.98 -11.09
CA GLY A 15 -45.37 -17.56 -11.05
C GLY A 15 -45.04 -16.54 -12.12
N ARG A 16 -44.65 -15.34 -11.69
CA ARG A 16 -43.93 -14.36 -12.49
C ARG A 16 -42.45 -14.53 -12.13
N ARG A 17 -41.65 -15.04 -13.06
CA ARG A 17 -40.19 -15.12 -12.89
C ARG A 17 -39.64 -13.70 -13.07
N ASP A 18 -39.25 -13.07 -11.97
CA ASP A 18 -38.56 -11.79 -11.98
C ASP A 18 -37.12 -11.99 -12.48
N ALA A 19 -36.89 -11.68 -13.74
CA ALA A 19 -35.58 -11.67 -14.39
C ALA A 19 -34.89 -10.30 -14.21
N SER A 20 -34.87 -9.74 -12.99
CA SER A 20 -34.29 -8.42 -12.69
C SER A 20 -32.99 -8.44 -11.87
N ILE A 21 -32.44 -9.62 -11.58
CA ILE A 21 -31.20 -9.75 -10.78
C ILE A 21 -29.92 -9.37 -11.56
N PHE A 22 -30.00 -9.14 -12.87
CA PHE A 22 -28.85 -8.76 -13.72
C PHE A 22 -29.00 -7.38 -14.40
N ALA A 23 -29.60 -6.40 -13.71
CA ALA A 23 -29.54 -5.01 -14.17
C ALA A 23 -28.10 -4.48 -14.02
N ARG A 24 -27.33 -4.52 -15.12
CA ARG A 24 -26.00 -3.90 -15.22
C ARG A 24 -26.10 -2.41 -14.87
N PRO A 25 -25.19 -1.84 -14.06
CA PRO A 25 -25.20 -0.41 -13.80
C PRO A 25 -24.89 0.34 -15.10
N ARG A 26 -25.89 1.05 -15.63
CA ARG A 26 -25.74 1.89 -16.82
C ARG A 26 -24.98 3.14 -16.41
N TRP A 27 -23.67 3.16 -16.66
CA TRP A 27 -22.84 4.36 -16.51
C TRP A 27 -23.26 5.40 -17.54
N SER A 28 -24.30 6.18 -17.24
CA SER A 28 -24.66 7.35 -18.04
C SER A 28 -23.64 8.44 -17.76
N ARG A 29 -22.73 8.69 -18.71
CA ARG A 29 -21.95 9.94 -18.77
C ARG A 29 -22.93 11.10 -18.88
N ALA A 30 -23.25 11.72 -17.75
CA ALA A 30 -23.87 13.04 -17.75
C ALA A 30 -22.81 14.03 -18.27
N ARG A 31 -22.85 14.31 -19.58
CA ARG A 31 -22.21 15.50 -20.15
C ARG A 31 -23.05 16.69 -19.68
N GLY A 32 -22.50 17.48 -18.76
CA GLY A 32 -23.08 18.78 -18.42
C GLY A 32 -23.05 19.69 -19.65
N PRO A 33 -24.07 20.53 -19.88
CA PRO A 33 -23.99 21.58 -20.87
C PRO A 33 -23.14 22.68 -20.28
N ASP A 34 -22.02 23.02 -20.92
CA ASP A 34 -21.51 24.39 -21.05
C ASP A 34 -20.25 24.39 -21.91
N GLY A 35 -20.35 25.05 -23.06
CA GLY A 35 -19.24 25.30 -23.96
C GLY A 35 -18.31 26.37 -23.39
N ALA A 36 -17.41 25.96 -22.50
CA ALA A 36 -16.18 26.69 -22.21
C ALA A 36 -15.04 25.93 -22.88
N SER A 37 -14.34 26.58 -23.81
CA SER A 37 -13.16 26.07 -24.49
C SER A 37 -12.18 25.47 -23.47
N SER A 38 -12.08 24.14 -23.43
CA SER A 38 -11.05 23.44 -22.67
C SER A 38 -9.69 23.95 -23.13
N PRO A 39 -8.77 24.35 -22.23
CA PRO A 39 -7.44 24.74 -22.65
C PRO A 39 -6.82 23.55 -23.37
N LYS A 40 -6.35 23.75 -24.61
CA LYS A 40 -5.66 22.75 -25.44
C LYS A 40 -4.40 22.16 -24.79
N PHE A 41 -4.05 22.61 -23.58
CA PHE A 41 -2.94 22.13 -22.75
C PHE A 41 -3.18 20.72 -22.19
N THR A 42 -4.43 20.29 -22.00
CA THR A 42 -4.75 19.01 -21.35
C THR A 42 -4.67 17.78 -22.28
N SER A 43 -4.65 17.98 -23.60
CA SER A 43 -4.49 16.87 -24.58
C SER A 43 -3.02 16.51 -24.87
N MET A 44 -2.05 17.32 -24.44
CA MET A 44 -0.61 17.08 -24.66
C MET A 44 0.08 16.31 -23.53
N ILE A 45 -0.58 16.11 -22.39
CA ILE A 45 0.01 15.41 -21.22
C ILE A 45 0.24 13.91 -21.52
N PRO A 46 -0.70 13.15 -22.13
CA PRO A 46 -0.46 11.74 -22.45
C PRO A 46 0.75 11.50 -23.38
N PRO A 47 0.92 12.20 -24.53
CA PRO A 47 2.06 11.95 -25.41
C PRO A 47 3.40 12.36 -24.80
N LEU A 48 3.46 13.43 -24.00
CA LEU A 48 4.68 13.85 -23.31
C LEU A 48 5.10 12.86 -22.21
N LEU A 49 4.14 12.27 -21.48
CA LEU A 49 4.42 11.22 -20.50
C LEU A 49 4.94 9.95 -21.16
N PHE A 50 4.40 9.56 -22.32
CA PHE A 50 4.90 8.42 -23.08
C PHE A 50 6.31 8.66 -23.62
N ALA A 51 6.59 9.86 -24.14
CA ALA A 51 7.93 10.22 -24.62
C ALA A 51 8.96 10.13 -23.49
N ALA A 52 8.67 10.71 -22.32
CA ALA A 52 9.55 10.64 -21.17
C ALA A 52 9.73 9.20 -20.65
N SER A 53 8.66 8.41 -20.61
CA SER A 53 8.70 6.99 -20.25
C SER A 53 9.53 6.16 -21.24
N ALA A 54 9.46 6.48 -22.54
CA ALA A 54 10.25 5.82 -23.58
C ALA A 54 11.73 6.13 -23.42
N ILE A 55 12.09 7.37 -23.10
CA ILE A 55 13.49 7.76 -22.80
C ILE A 55 14.02 6.98 -21.60
N CYS A 56 13.24 6.87 -20.52
CA CYS A 56 13.58 6.04 -19.36
C CYS A 56 13.77 4.56 -19.74
N ALA A 57 12.87 4.01 -20.56
CA ALA A 57 12.96 2.62 -21.03
C ALA A 57 14.24 2.38 -21.83
N VAL A 58 14.58 3.27 -22.76
CA VAL A 58 15.84 3.18 -23.53
C VAL A 58 17.05 3.28 -22.62
N GLY A 59 17.06 4.23 -21.66
CA GLY A 59 18.13 4.34 -20.67
C GLY A 59 18.31 3.06 -19.84
N LEU A 60 17.21 2.47 -19.36
CA LEU A 60 17.24 1.23 -18.59
C LEU A 60 17.70 0.03 -19.44
N PHE A 61 17.22 -0.09 -20.67
CA PHE A 61 17.65 -1.14 -21.60
C PHE A 61 19.16 -1.10 -21.83
N LEU A 62 19.71 0.11 -22.03
CA LEU A 62 21.14 0.29 -22.17
C LEU A 62 21.88 -0.10 -20.89
N LEU A 63 21.37 0.21 -19.70
CA LEU A 63 22.00 -0.19 -18.43
C LEU A 63 21.98 -1.71 -18.20
N LEU A 64 20.88 -2.39 -18.54
CA LEU A 64 20.72 -3.84 -18.40
C LEU A 64 21.65 -4.63 -19.34
N ARG A 65 22.04 -4.06 -20.47
CA ARG A 65 23.06 -4.63 -21.38
C ARG A 65 24.49 -4.56 -20.85
N GLN A 66 24.70 -4.03 -19.64
CA GLN A 66 26.01 -3.89 -18.98
C GLN A 66 27.10 -3.29 -19.90
N PRO A 67 26.88 -2.11 -20.51
CA PRO A 67 27.84 -1.52 -21.43
C PRO A 67 29.18 -1.25 -20.75
N THR A 68 30.25 -1.06 -21.52
CA THR A 68 31.56 -0.70 -20.98
C THR A 68 31.70 0.82 -20.83
N GLY A 69 32.38 1.25 -19.76
CA GLY A 69 32.81 2.63 -19.48
C GLY A 69 31.90 3.76 -19.97
N LYS A 70 32.28 4.38 -21.09
CA LYS A 70 31.61 5.57 -21.68
C LYS A 70 30.14 5.31 -22.04
N ALA A 71 29.80 4.10 -22.46
CA ALA A 71 28.43 3.75 -22.83
C ALA A 71 27.52 3.58 -21.59
N ARG A 72 28.06 3.18 -20.43
CA ARG A 72 27.31 3.21 -19.15
C ARG A 72 26.99 4.63 -18.74
N PHE A 73 27.99 5.51 -18.86
CA PHE A 73 27.83 6.91 -18.50
C PHE A 73 26.74 7.59 -19.36
N GLY A 74 26.77 7.35 -20.68
CA GLY A 74 25.72 7.81 -21.58
C GLY A 74 24.34 7.26 -21.23
N ALA A 75 24.23 5.96 -20.93
CA ALA A 75 22.98 5.34 -20.52
C ALA A 75 22.42 5.91 -19.20
N THR A 76 23.29 6.16 -18.21
CA THR A 76 22.89 6.78 -16.95
C THR A 76 22.39 8.20 -17.13
N ILE A 77 23.05 9.00 -17.97
CA ILE A 77 22.61 10.37 -18.26
C ILE A 77 21.25 10.35 -18.95
N LEU A 78 21.06 9.48 -19.94
CA LEU A 78 19.80 9.36 -20.65
C LEU A 78 18.65 8.96 -19.70
N GLY A 79 18.89 7.96 -18.84
CA GLY A 79 17.92 7.54 -17.83
C GLY A 79 17.59 8.65 -16.81
N LEU A 80 18.60 9.37 -16.33
CA LEU A 80 18.41 10.50 -15.40
C LEU A 80 17.68 11.67 -16.07
N ALA A 81 17.97 11.97 -17.34
CA ALA A 81 17.26 13.00 -18.09
C ALA A 81 15.78 12.64 -18.28
N GLY A 82 15.48 11.38 -18.62
CA GLY A 82 14.10 10.89 -18.69
C GLY A 82 13.38 10.97 -17.34
N LEU A 83 14.04 10.57 -16.26
CA LEU A 83 13.49 10.65 -14.90
C LEU A 83 13.24 12.11 -14.48
N ALA A 84 14.20 13.00 -14.71
CA ALA A 84 14.06 14.42 -14.42
C ALA A 84 12.88 15.03 -15.20
N TRP A 85 12.71 14.65 -16.47
CA TRP A 85 11.55 15.06 -17.26
C TRP A 85 10.24 14.55 -16.65
N LEU A 86 10.16 13.26 -16.27
CA LEU A 86 8.97 12.73 -15.59
C LEU A 86 8.65 13.46 -14.28
N LEU A 87 9.67 13.81 -13.49
CA LEU A 87 9.49 14.56 -12.25
C LEU A 87 8.99 15.98 -12.51
N VAL A 88 9.55 16.69 -13.49
CA VAL A 88 9.08 18.02 -13.89
C VAL A 88 7.62 17.97 -14.35
N GLN A 89 7.25 16.98 -15.16
CA GLN A 89 5.84 16.79 -15.55
C GLN A 89 4.96 16.47 -14.34
N GLY A 90 5.44 15.66 -13.40
CA GLY A 90 4.73 15.35 -12.16
C GLY A 90 4.46 16.57 -11.29
N VAL A 91 5.46 17.45 -11.13
CA VAL A 91 5.34 18.71 -10.37
C VAL A 91 4.45 19.71 -11.11
N GLN A 92 4.58 19.85 -12.43
CA GLN A 92 3.67 20.70 -13.21
C GLN A 92 2.22 20.20 -13.10
N ALA A 93 2.02 18.88 -13.10
CA ALA A 93 0.69 18.29 -12.98
C ALA A 93 0.07 18.41 -11.59
N SER A 94 0.84 18.71 -10.54
CA SER A 94 0.28 18.99 -9.21
C SER A 94 -0.31 20.40 -9.11
N GLY A 95 -0.10 21.26 -10.11
CA GLY A 95 -0.53 22.66 -10.10
C GLY A 95 0.26 23.55 -9.12
N ALA A 96 1.25 22.99 -8.42
CA ALA A 96 2.12 23.70 -7.51
C ALA A 96 3.24 24.40 -8.30
N LEU A 97 2.92 25.52 -8.95
CA LEU A 97 3.89 26.40 -9.61
C LEU A 97 4.72 27.25 -8.62
N GLY A 98 4.66 26.95 -7.31
CA GLY A 98 5.47 27.55 -6.25
C GLY A 98 6.29 26.49 -5.49
N PHE A 99 7.36 26.92 -4.80
CA PHE A 99 8.14 26.06 -3.91
C PHE A 99 7.33 25.70 -2.65
N ASP A 100 6.41 24.73 -2.76
CA ASP A 100 5.85 24.06 -1.58
C ASP A 100 6.88 23.02 -1.09
N PRO A 101 7.40 23.15 0.15
CA PRO A 101 8.34 22.19 0.73
C PRO A 101 7.83 20.74 0.66
N ARG A 102 6.52 20.51 0.78
CA ARG A 102 5.94 19.16 0.73
C ARG A 102 6.10 18.51 -0.64
N VAL A 103 5.87 19.28 -1.71
CA VAL A 103 6.03 18.80 -3.09
C VAL A 103 7.51 18.60 -3.41
N ALA A 104 8.39 19.47 -2.92
CA ALA A 104 9.83 19.33 -3.09
C ALA A 104 10.36 18.05 -2.41
N ILE A 105 10.00 17.80 -1.16
CA ILE A 105 10.44 16.58 -0.44
C ILE A 105 9.83 15.33 -1.09
N MET A 106 8.57 15.38 -1.53
CA MET A 106 7.94 14.25 -2.22
C MET A 106 8.65 13.93 -3.54
N SER A 107 8.93 14.93 -4.36
CA SER A 107 9.64 14.73 -5.63
C SER A 107 11.05 14.18 -5.42
N LEU A 108 11.76 14.63 -4.39
CA LEU A 108 13.07 14.09 -4.01
C LEU A 108 12.97 12.62 -3.57
N ALA A 109 11.99 12.27 -2.73
CA ALA A 109 11.76 10.90 -2.27
C ALA A 109 11.46 9.97 -3.45
N VAL A 110 10.59 10.38 -4.38
CA VAL A 110 10.27 9.60 -5.60
C VAL A 110 11.49 9.45 -6.51
N ALA A 111 12.28 10.52 -6.68
CA ALA A 111 13.53 10.46 -7.44
C ALA A 111 14.52 9.46 -6.85
N MET A 112 14.71 9.52 -5.53
CA MET A 112 15.59 8.62 -4.78
C MET A 112 15.10 7.17 -4.85
N ALA A 113 13.81 6.91 -4.66
CA ALA A 113 13.20 5.59 -4.77
C ALA A 113 13.41 5.00 -6.18
N THR A 114 13.17 5.79 -7.22
CA THR A 114 13.28 5.31 -8.61
C THR A 114 14.73 5.04 -9.00
N ALA A 115 15.65 5.94 -8.62
CA ALA A 115 17.08 5.75 -8.85
C ALA A 115 17.62 4.53 -8.11
N ALA A 116 17.19 4.32 -6.86
CA ALA A 116 17.54 3.16 -6.07
C ALA A 116 16.98 1.87 -6.70
N ALA A 117 15.72 1.85 -7.12
CA ALA A 117 15.10 0.69 -7.77
C ALA A 117 15.84 0.29 -9.06
N VAL A 118 16.24 1.25 -9.89
CA VAL A 118 17.08 0.98 -11.08
C VAL A 118 18.42 0.38 -10.65
N ARG A 119 19.03 0.87 -9.57
CA ARG A 119 20.29 0.34 -9.05
C ARG A 119 20.16 -1.05 -8.44
N VAL A 120 19.04 -1.40 -7.81
CA VAL A 120 18.76 -2.76 -7.31
C VAL A 120 18.91 -3.79 -8.43
N ILE A 121 18.31 -3.53 -9.59
CA ILE A 121 18.27 -4.50 -10.70
C ILE A 121 19.48 -4.44 -11.63
N THR A 122 20.27 -3.36 -11.60
CA THR A 122 21.47 -3.19 -12.45
C THR A 122 22.77 -3.54 -11.75
N THR A 123 22.75 -3.71 -10.42
CA THR A 123 23.95 -4.02 -9.65
C THR A 123 24.22 -5.52 -9.63
N THR A 124 25.47 -5.90 -9.88
CA THR A 124 25.89 -7.32 -9.95
C THR A 124 26.23 -7.94 -8.59
N ARG A 125 26.44 -7.10 -7.57
CA ARG A 125 26.79 -7.52 -6.21
C ARG A 125 25.54 -7.51 -5.32
N PRO A 126 25.10 -8.67 -4.79
CA PRO A 126 23.83 -8.78 -4.05
C PRO A 126 23.73 -7.86 -2.83
N VAL A 127 24.82 -7.65 -2.10
CA VAL A 127 24.85 -6.76 -0.92
C VAL A 127 24.44 -5.33 -1.30
N PHE A 128 25.03 -4.79 -2.37
CA PHE A 128 24.71 -3.45 -2.82
C PHE A 128 23.29 -3.37 -3.39
N ALA A 129 22.81 -4.42 -4.08
CA ALA A 129 21.43 -4.49 -4.53
C ALA A 129 20.45 -4.46 -3.33
N ALA A 130 20.73 -5.17 -2.24
CA ALA A 130 19.91 -5.14 -1.04
C ALA A 130 19.92 -3.76 -0.35
N LEU A 131 21.08 -3.09 -0.25
CA LEU A 131 21.17 -1.73 0.30
C LEU A 131 20.38 -0.71 -0.52
N TYR A 132 20.42 -0.80 -1.86
CA TYR A 132 19.57 0.02 -2.71
C TYR A 132 18.08 -0.29 -2.50
N PHE A 133 17.72 -1.55 -2.24
CA PHE A 133 16.33 -1.91 -1.98
C PHE A 133 15.83 -1.33 -0.65
N VAL A 134 16.67 -1.36 0.40
CA VAL A 134 16.40 -0.65 1.66
C VAL A 134 16.17 0.85 1.40
N LEU A 135 16.97 1.48 0.52
CA LEU A 135 16.78 2.88 0.16
C LEU A 135 15.43 3.15 -0.54
N VAL A 136 14.94 2.22 -1.38
CA VAL A 136 13.59 2.30 -1.97
C VAL A 136 12.52 2.31 -0.88
N VAL A 137 12.65 1.40 0.09
CA VAL A 137 11.69 1.25 1.20
C VAL A 137 11.68 2.49 2.09
N VAL A 138 12.86 3.03 2.43
CA VAL A 138 12.97 4.27 3.22
C VAL A 138 12.41 5.48 2.46
N ALA A 139 12.70 5.61 1.16
CA ALA A 139 12.12 6.67 0.33
C ALA A 139 10.59 6.56 0.25
N GLY A 140 10.05 5.33 0.17
CA GLY A 140 8.61 5.07 0.24
C GLY A 140 8.00 5.47 1.59
N ALA A 141 8.72 5.27 2.70
CA ALA A 141 8.26 5.69 4.02
C ALA A 141 8.15 7.21 4.14
N VAL A 142 9.11 7.95 3.57
CA VAL A 142 9.03 9.43 3.47
C VAL A 142 7.80 9.86 2.68
N ALA A 143 7.49 9.19 1.56
CA ALA A 143 6.28 9.47 0.79
C ALA A 143 5.00 9.23 1.62
N TYR A 144 4.95 8.15 2.41
CA TYR A 144 3.81 7.90 3.32
C TYR A 144 3.67 8.94 4.43
N LEU A 145 4.77 9.42 5.01
CA LEU A 145 4.72 10.51 6.01
C LEU A 145 4.13 11.79 5.43
N ILE A 146 4.52 12.17 4.22
CA ILE A 146 3.97 13.37 3.55
C ILE A 146 2.48 13.20 3.26
N MET A 147 2.03 11.98 2.97
CA MET A 147 0.61 11.66 2.78
C MET A 147 -0.18 11.54 4.10
N GLY A 148 0.44 11.75 5.25
CA GLY A 148 -0.19 11.62 6.57
C GLY A 148 -0.46 10.18 7.01
N ALA A 149 0.17 9.20 6.35
CA ALA A 149 0.06 7.77 6.68
C ALA A 149 1.20 7.33 7.60
N GLU A 150 1.25 7.89 8.81
CA GLU A 150 2.35 7.69 9.77
C GLU A 150 2.54 6.20 10.14
N PHE A 151 1.44 5.48 10.40
CA PHE A 151 1.51 4.08 10.79
C PHE A 151 2.11 3.23 9.68
N MET A 152 1.70 3.48 8.43
CA MET A 152 2.22 2.77 7.26
C MET A 152 3.69 3.09 7.01
N ALA A 153 4.10 4.34 7.21
CA ALA A 153 5.50 4.73 7.09
C ALA A 153 6.41 3.99 8.09
N PHE A 154 6.04 3.99 9.38
CA PHE A 154 6.82 3.29 10.40
C PHE A 154 6.76 1.77 10.24
N SER A 155 5.61 1.22 9.85
CA SER A 155 5.49 -0.22 9.55
C SER A 155 6.39 -0.63 8.38
N LEU A 156 6.49 0.21 7.34
CA LEU A 156 7.39 -0.02 6.21
C LEU A 156 8.87 0.00 6.64
N ILE A 157 9.24 0.84 7.61
CA ILE A 157 10.62 0.85 8.15
C ILE A 157 10.86 -0.36 9.05
N ILE A 158 10.01 -0.61 10.05
CA ILE A 158 10.24 -1.64 11.07
C ILE A 158 10.12 -3.04 10.47
N VAL A 159 9.05 -3.31 9.72
CA VAL A 159 8.76 -4.65 9.20
C VAL A 159 9.51 -4.92 7.91
N TYR A 160 9.38 -4.05 6.90
CA TYR A 160 10.04 -4.29 5.61
C TYR A 160 11.53 -4.00 5.69
N ALA A 161 11.94 -2.75 5.93
CA ALA A 161 13.37 -2.41 5.93
C ALA A 161 14.14 -3.08 7.07
N GLY A 162 13.54 -3.17 8.26
CA GLY A 162 14.12 -3.77 9.45
C GLY A 162 14.15 -5.28 9.39
N ALA A 163 13.02 -5.95 9.65
CA ALA A 163 13.01 -7.40 9.76
C ALA A 163 13.25 -8.11 8.41
N ILE A 164 12.41 -7.86 7.41
CA ILE A 164 12.42 -8.66 6.17
C ILE A 164 13.70 -8.43 5.36
N LEU A 165 14.06 -7.17 5.08
CA LEU A 165 15.19 -6.87 4.22
C LEU A 165 16.55 -7.17 4.86
N ILE A 166 16.73 -6.91 6.15
CA ILE A 166 18.00 -7.24 6.83
C ILE A 166 18.16 -8.77 6.92
N THR A 167 17.12 -9.51 7.30
CA THR A 167 17.16 -10.98 7.30
C THR A 167 17.47 -11.50 5.90
N TYR A 168 16.79 -10.99 4.87
CA TYR A 168 17.05 -11.40 3.49
C TYR A 168 18.48 -11.07 3.04
N MET A 169 18.99 -9.87 3.37
CA MET A 169 20.35 -9.48 3.03
C MET A 169 21.39 -10.37 3.71
N PHE A 170 21.18 -10.70 4.99
CA PHE A 170 22.04 -11.64 5.72
C PHE A 170 22.05 -13.03 5.07
N VAL A 171 20.87 -13.56 4.73
CA VAL A 171 20.73 -14.85 4.04
C VAL A 171 21.44 -14.83 2.68
N LEU A 172 21.24 -13.78 1.87
CA LEU A 172 21.93 -13.64 0.59
C LEU A 172 23.44 -13.57 0.73
N MET A 173 23.95 -12.88 1.75
CA MET A 173 25.39 -12.77 2.00
C MET A 173 26.01 -14.11 2.37
N LEU A 174 25.38 -14.87 3.27
CA LEU A 174 25.85 -16.20 3.65
C LEU A 174 25.82 -17.17 2.46
N ALA A 175 24.74 -17.15 1.67
CA ALA A 175 24.60 -18.02 0.50
C ALA A 175 25.69 -17.75 -0.55
N GLN A 176 26.05 -16.49 -0.78
CA GLN A 176 27.13 -16.14 -1.72
C GLN A 176 28.50 -16.59 -1.21
N GLN A 177 28.80 -16.36 0.07
CA GLN A 177 30.08 -16.78 0.66
C GLN A 177 30.25 -18.30 0.65
N ALA A 178 29.18 -19.05 0.91
CA ALA A 178 29.19 -20.51 0.80
C ALA A 178 29.45 -20.99 -0.63
N ALA A 179 28.85 -20.34 -1.63
CA ALA A 179 29.04 -20.70 -3.03
C ALA A 179 30.47 -20.45 -3.54
N ASP A 180 31.18 -19.46 -2.98
CA ASP A 180 32.57 -19.18 -3.34
C ASP A 180 33.57 -20.19 -2.70
N ALA A 181 33.15 -20.97 -1.71
CA ALA A 181 34.01 -21.91 -0.99
C ALA A 181 34.11 -23.32 -1.60
N ASP A 182 33.07 -23.81 -2.32
CA ASP A 182 32.90 -25.23 -2.72
C ASP A 182 33.20 -25.56 -4.21
N GLY A 183 34.10 -24.84 -4.89
CA GLY A 183 34.56 -25.16 -6.26
C GLY A 183 34.02 -24.23 -7.35
N PRO A 184 34.18 -24.55 -8.66
CA PRO A 184 34.11 -23.56 -9.73
C PRO A 184 32.76 -22.86 -9.74
N SER A 185 32.80 -21.55 -9.49
CA SER A 185 31.64 -20.68 -9.31
C SER A 185 30.51 -21.05 -10.27
N VAL A 186 29.43 -21.64 -9.76
CA VAL A 186 28.23 -21.88 -10.57
C VAL A 186 27.80 -20.51 -11.08
N ALA A 187 27.91 -20.30 -12.39
CA ALA A 187 27.63 -19.02 -13.01
C ALA A 187 26.14 -18.71 -12.86
N TYR A 188 25.77 -18.08 -11.76
CA TYR A 188 24.46 -17.47 -11.63
C TYR A 188 24.25 -16.53 -12.82
N ASP A 189 23.01 -16.47 -13.28
CA ASP A 189 22.59 -15.68 -14.42
C ASP A 189 22.73 -14.18 -14.11
N ARG A 190 23.96 -13.67 -14.24
CA ARG A 190 24.34 -12.28 -13.91
C ARG A 190 23.98 -11.30 -15.01
N VAL A 191 23.50 -11.78 -16.15
CA VAL A 191 23.15 -10.98 -17.33
C VAL A 191 21.70 -11.24 -17.67
N ALA A 192 20.93 -10.20 -17.97
CA ALA A 192 19.56 -10.37 -18.41
C ALA A 192 19.53 -11.16 -19.73
N ARG A 193 18.80 -12.28 -19.78
CA ARG A 193 18.65 -13.10 -21.01
C ARG A 193 17.97 -12.33 -22.13
N GLU A 194 16.87 -11.64 -21.80
CA GLU A 194 16.03 -10.91 -22.77
C GLU A 194 15.70 -9.48 -22.30
N PRO A 195 16.69 -8.56 -22.21
CA PRO A 195 16.49 -7.22 -21.67
C PRO A 195 15.52 -6.38 -22.53
N ALA A 196 15.48 -6.62 -23.84
CA ALA A 196 14.60 -5.88 -24.76
C ALA A 196 13.12 -6.20 -24.49
N ALA A 197 12.78 -7.50 -24.39
CA ALA A 197 11.41 -7.94 -24.13
C ALA A 197 10.92 -7.49 -22.74
N ALA A 198 11.78 -7.60 -21.72
CA ALA A 198 11.47 -7.15 -20.37
C ALA A 198 11.17 -5.64 -20.30
N VAL A 199 12.02 -4.81 -20.92
CA VAL A 199 11.83 -3.35 -20.96
C VAL A 199 10.61 -2.96 -21.77
N LEU A 200 10.35 -3.62 -22.91
CA LEU A 200 9.17 -3.37 -23.73
C LEU A 200 7.89 -3.68 -22.96
N CYS A 201 7.83 -4.84 -22.29
CA CYS A 201 6.70 -5.23 -21.45
C CYS A 201 6.47 -4.21 -20.32
N GLY A 202 7.54 -3.83 -19.60
CA GLY A 202 7.47 -2.81 -18.55
C GLY A 202 7.00 -1.45 -19.06
N PHE A 203 7.48 -1.02 -20.23
CA PHE A 203 7.05 0.23 -20.87
C PHE A 203 5.57 0.18 -21.26
N VAL A 204 5.11 -0.92 -21.86
CA VAL A 204 3.69 -1.08 -22.25
C VAL A 204 2.78 -1.08 -21.03
N LEU A 205 3.18 -1.77 -19.95
CA LEU A 205 2.44 -1.76 -18.68
C LEU A 205 2.39 -0.35 -18.07
N LEU A 206 3.52 0.35 -18.02
CA LEU A 206 3.59 1.72 -17.51
C LEU A 206 2.75 2.68 -18.35
N ALA A 207 2.79 2.54 -19.68
CA ALA A 207 1.98 3.34 -20.59
C ALA A 207 0.48 3.09 -20.37
N ALA A 208 0.06 1.82 -20.27
CA ALA A 208 -1.32 1.47 -19.98
C ALA A 208 -1.79 2.03 -18.63
N LEU A 209 -0.98 1.90 -17.58
CA LEU A 209 -1.28 2.45 -16.26
C LEU A 209 -1.35 3.98 -16.30
N SER A 210 -0.47 4.64 -17.06
CA SER A 210 -0.45 6.09 -17.23
C SER A 210 -1.75 6.60 -17.87
N ILE A 211 -2.32 5.88 -18.83
CA ILE A 211 -3.63 6.22 -19.42
C ILE A 211 -4.72 6.18 -18.35
N VAL A 212 -4.80 5.07 -17.60
CA VAL A 212 -5.83 4.87 -16.58
C VAL A 212 -5.73 5.94 -15.49
N VAL A 213 -4.51 6.26 -15.04
CA VAL A 213 -4.28 7.28 -14.00
C VAL A 213 -4.58 8.69 -14.52
N SER A 214 -4.22 8.99 -15.77
CA SER A 214 -4.48 10.30 -16.37
C SER A 214 -5.97 10.55 -16.56
N ASP A 215 -6.73 9.55 -17.00
CA ASP A 215 -8.19 9.62 -17.10
C ASP A 215 -8.81 9.86 -15.71
N ALA A 216 -8.36 9.12 -14.69
CA ALA A 216 -8.81 9.32 -13.31
C ALA A 216 -8.52 10.73 -12.78
N ARG A 217 -7.38 11.35 -13.14
CA ARG A 217 -7.06 12.74 -12.77
C ARG A 217 -8.01 13.75 -13.41
N THR A 218 -8.36 13.55 -14.69
CA THR A 218 -9.28 14.48 -15.38
C THR A 218 -10.69 14.46 -14.80
N ASN A 219 -11.07 13.38 -14.12
CA ASN A 219 -12.40 13.20 -13.55
C ASN A 219 -12.45 13.41 -12.02
N GLN A 220 -11.44 14.07 -11.43
CA GLN A 220 -11.42 14.32 -9.99
C GLN A 220 -12.51 15.31 -9.57
N LEU A 221 -13.21 14.96 -8.49
CA LEU A 221 -14.10 15.90 -7.78
C LEU A 221 -13.29 17.12 -7.32
N PRO A 222 -13.90 18.31 -7.22
CA PRO A 222 -13.26 19.48 -6.65
C PRO A 222 -12.61 19.16 -5.29
N THR A 223 -11.38 19.62 -5.07
CA THR A 223 -10.56 19.30 -3.88
C THR A 223 -11.30 19.55 -2.57
N ALA A 224 -12.05 20.65 -2.47
CA ALA A 224 -12.87 20.97 -1.30
C ALA A 224 -13.91 19.88 -0.98
N LYS A 225 -14.52 19.26 -2.00
CA LYS A 225 -15.49 18.16 -1.80
C LYS A 225 -14.79 16.86 -1.36
N LEU A 226 -13.58 16.62 -1.84
CA LEU A 226 -12.77 15.47 -1.41
C LEU A 226 -12.34 15.61 0.04
N GLU A 227 -11.87 16.79 0.45
CA GLU A 227 -11.53 17.10 1.84
C GLU A 227 -12.74 16.95 2.76
N ALA A 228 -13.88 17.55 2.41
CA ALA A 228 -15.10 17.44 3.19
C ALA A 228 -15.53 15.97 3.37
N ARG A 229 -15.45 15.16 2.31
CA ARG A 229 -15.78 13.73 2.36
C ARG A 229 -14.78 12.93 3.22
N ALA A 230 -13.49 13.23 3.11
CA ALA A 230 -12.45 12.58 3.90
C ALA A 230 -12.62 12.87 5.40
N ASN A 231 -12.86 14.14 5.74
CA ASN A 231 -13.10 14.53 7.12
C ASN A 231 -14.42 13.97 7.65
N ALA A 232 -15.50 14.00 6.86
CA ALA A 232 -16.77 13.38 7.26
C ALA A 232 -16.60 11.88 7.58
N ALA A 233 -15.79 11.15 6.80
CA ALA A 233 -15.47 9.76 7.11
C ALA A 233 -14.65 9.61 8.40
N ALA A 234 -13.76 10.55 8.72
CA ALA A 234 -12.99 10.55 9.96
C ALA A 234 -13.88 10.88 11.18
N TRP A 235 -14.77 11.86 11.07
CA TRP A 235 -15.78 12.17 12.07
C TRP A 235 -16.70 10.99 12.33
N ASN A 236 -17.11 10.27 11.28
CA ASN A 236 -17.90 9.04 11.41
C ASN A 236 -17.17 7.94 12.20
N ARG A 237 -15.86 7.79 12.00
CA ARG A 237 -15.04 6.85 12.78
C ARG A 237 -14.94 7.31 14.25
N MET A 238 -14.76 8.60 14.49
CA MET A 238 -14.68 9.17 15.83
C MET A 238 -15.96 8.96 16.65
N ARG A 239 -17.15 8.90 16.00
CA ARG A 239 -18.41 8.54 16.68
C ARG A 239 -18.37 7.16 17.36
N GLY A 240 -17.54 6.24 16.86
CA GLY A 240 -17.33 4.94 17.49
C GLY A 240 -16.43 4.98 18.73
N MET A 241 -15.74 6.10 19.01
CA MET A 241 -14.73 6.24 20.05
C MET A 241 -15.21 7.17 21.19
N PRO A 242 -16.09 6.70 22.09
CA PRO A 242 -16.76 7.56 23.07
C PRO A 242 -15.77 8.26 24.02
N GLU A 243 -14.74 7.57 24.49
CA GLU A 243 -13.74 8.15 25.39
C GLU A 243 -12.91 9.25 24.71
N LEU A 244 -12.52 9.05 23.44
CA LEU A 244 -11.78 10.05 22.68
C LEU A 244 -12.62 11.31 22.43
N VAL A 245 -13.91 11.15 22.12
CA VAL A 245 -14.84 12.26 21.96
C VAL A 245 -14.97 13.04 23.27
N GLN A 246 -15.12 12.34 24.40
CA GLN A 246 -15.19 12.96 25.72
C GLN A 246 -13.90 13.73 26.06
N GLU A 247 -12.73 13.15 25.80
CA GLU A 247 -11.43 13.81 26.01
C GLU A 247 -11.33 15.13 25.22
N ARG A 248 -11.68 15.11 23.92
CA ARG A 248 -11.59 16.29 23.05
C ARG A 248 -12.59 17.38 23.44
N ILE A 249 -13.80 17.00 23.81
CA ILE A 249 -14.81 17.96 24.31
C ILE A 249 -14.34 18.58 25.62
N THR A 250 -13.82 17.77 26.55
CA THR A 250 -13.32 18.28 27.84
C THR A 250 -12.19 19.28 27.63
N ALA A 251 -11.27 18.99 26.70
CA ALA A 251 -10.18 19.89 26.35
C ALA A 251 -10.67 21.23 25.77
N GLU A 252 -11.69 21.21 24.91
CA GLU A 252 -12.30 22.42 24.33
C GLU A 252 -13.01 23.26 25.39
N LEU A 253 -13.79 22.61 26.27
CA LEU A 253 -14.50 23.28 27.35
C LEU A 253 -13.54 23.87 28.39
N ALA A 254 -12.46 23.15 28.72
CA ALA A 254 -11.41 23.64 29.60
C ALA A 254 -10.70 24.87 29.03
N ALA A 255 -10.45 24.91 27.72
CA ALA A 255 -9.91 26.09 27.04
C ALA A 255 -10.87 27.30 27.12
N THR A 256 -12.16 27.05 27.28
CA THR A 256 -13.23 28.07 27.39
C THR A 256 -13.58 28.39 28.85
N GLY A 257 -12.95 27.72 29.84
CA GLY A 257 -13.21 27.93 31.27
C GLY A 257 -14.57 27.41 31.75
N LYS A 258 -15.10 26.36 31.11
CA LYS A 258 -16.42 25.78 31.40
C LYS A 258 -16.28 24.34 31.88
N ASP A 259 -17.02 23.98 32.93
CA ASP A 259 -17.02 22.62 33.48
C ASP A 259 -18.27 21.83 33.06
N PRO A 260 -18.11 20.62 32.50
CA PRO A 260 -19.24 19.74 32.16
C PRO A 260 -19.74 18.97 33.40
N ILE A 261 -21.05 19.01 33.69
CA ILE A 261 -21.68 18.21 34.77
C ILE A 261 -22.37 16.94 34.24
N GLY A 262 -22.73 16.91 32.95
CA GLY A 262 -23.42 15.75 32.38
C GLY A 262 -23.25 15.62 30.88
N TRP A 263 -22.81 14.43 30.46
CA TRP A 263 -22.84 14.02 29.06
C TRP A 263 -24.29 13.78 28.65
N SER A 264 -24.85 14.70 27.87
CA SER A 264 -26.18 14.55 27.30
C SER A 264 -26.22 13.25 26.48
N ARG A 265 -27.22 12.39 26.75
CA ARG A 265 -27.53 11.20 25.94
C ARG A 265 -27.86 11.54 24.48
N ALA A 266 -28.04 12.82 24.13
CA ALA A 266 -28.15 13.31 22.76
C ALA A 266 -26.77 13.51 22.08
N GLY A 267 -25.82 12.63 22.37
CA GLY A 267 -24.42 12.62 21.91
C GLY A 267 -24.26 12.28 20.42
N GLU A 268 -25.08 12.88 19.57
CA GLU A 268 -24.93 12.77 18.13
C GLU A 268 -23.97 13.86 17.65
N LEU A 269 -22.77 13.45 17.27
CA LEU A 269 -21.81 14.33 16.62
C LEU A 269 -22.38 14.80 15.27
N VAL A 270 -22.72 16.08 15.19
CA VAL A 270 -23.27 16.70 13.96
C VAL A 270 -22.11 17.26 13.14
N ILE A 271 -21.92 16.74 11.93
CA ILE A 271 -20.82 17.13 11.04
C ILE A 271 -21.28 18.31 10.19
N ALA A 272 -20.51 19.39 10.18
CA ALA A 272 -20.77 20.53 9.30
C ALA A 272 -20.67 20.12 7.81
N GLN A 273 -21.39 20.81 6.93
CA GLN A 273 -21.41 20.48 5.49
C GLN A 273 -20.03 20.63 4.82
N ASP A 274 -19.15 21.46 5.38
CA ASP A 274 -17.76 21.62 4.91
C ASP A 274 -16.83 20.50 5.40
N GLY A 275 -17.30 19.64 6.31
CA GLY A 275 -16.55 18.58 6.97
C GLY A 275 -15.43 19.06 7.89
N ARG A 276 -15.23 20.37 8.09
CA ARG A 276 -14.09 20.90 8.85
C ARG A 276 -14.36 20.99 10.34
N THR A 277 -15.62 21.07 10.73
CA THR A 277 -16.04 21.11 12.12
C THR A 277 -17.11 20.07 12.42
N ALA A 278 -17.16 19.68 13.68
CA ALA A 278 -18.20 18.85 14.22
C ALA A 278 -18.71 19.46 15.53
N MET A 279 -20.02 19.46 15.71
CA MET A 279 -20.69 20.08 16.86
C MET A 279 -21.26 18.99 17.77
N VAL A 280 -21.06 19.15 19.07
CA VAL A 280 -21.58 18.21 20.08
C VAL A 280 -22.34 18.98 21.15
N PRO A 281 -23.65 18.73 21.34
CA PRO A 281 -24.42 19.39 22.38
C PRO A 281 -24.08 18.81 23.76
N VAL A 282 -23.65 19.68 24.68
CA VAL A 282 -23.28 19.34 26.07
C VAL A 282 -24.06 20.20 27.07
N THR A 283 -24.25 19.68 28.28
CA THR A 283 -24.89 20.40 29.38
C THR A 283 -23.82 20.81 30.40
N LEU A 284 -23.74 22.11 30.68
CA LEU A 284 -22.78 22.70 31.59
C LEU A 284 -23.24 22.63 33.05
N ALA A 285 -22.32 23.01 33.94
CA ALA A 285 -22.54 23.01 35.38
C ALA A 285 -23.71 23.86 35.87
N ASP A 286 -23.99 24.95 35.16
CA ASP A 286 -25.08 25.87 35.41
C ASP A 286 -26.43 25.39 34.83
N GLY A 287 -26.46 24.18 34.24
CA GLY A 287 -27.63 23.62 33.57
C GLY A 287 -27.90 24.19 32.16
N SER A 288 -27.06 25.11 31.68
CA SER A 288 -27.16 25.64 30.32
C SER A 288 -26.70 24.63 29.27
N ARG A 289 -27.28 24.72 28.07
CA ARG A 289 -26.83 23.94 26.91
C ARG A 289 -25.73 24.70 26.18
N HIS A 290 -24.64 24.01 25.87
CA HIS A 290 -23.55 24.53 25.07
C HIS A 290 -23.25 23.58 23.91
N GLU A 291 -22.86 24.12 22.77
CA GLU A 291 -22.43 23.33 21.62
C GLU A 291 -20.91 23.39 21.56
N ALA A 292 -20.26 22.30 21.96
CA ALA A 292 -18.81 22.16 21.84
C ALA A 292 -18.46 22.01 20.36
N VAL A 293 -17.51 22.81 19.88
CA VAL A 293 -17.10 22.83 18.47
C VAL A 293 -15.73 22.19 18.31
N LEU A 294 -15.72 20.97 17.79
CA LEU A 294 -14.50 20.25 17.42
C LEU A 294 -14.06 20.66 16.02
N LYS A 295 -12.75 20.86 15.84
CA LYS A 295 -12.12 21.24 14.58
C LYS A 295 -11.42 20.03 13.96
N ALA A 296 -11.08 20.11 12.68
CA ALA A 296 -10.35 19.04 11.99
C ALA A 296 -9.02 18.62 12.68
N ALA A 297 -8.42 19.48 13.50
CA ALA A 297 -7.25 19.15 14.32
C ALA A 297 -7.55 18.16 15.46
N ASP A 298 -8.81 18.06 15.89
CA ASP A 298 -9.27 17.17 16.95
C ASP A 298 -9.59 15.76 16.44
N LEU A 299 -9.52 15.54 15.11
CA LEU A 299 -9.71 14.24 14.50
C LEU A 299 -8.69 13.22 15.04
N PRO A 300 -9.08 11.93 15.11
CA PRO A 300 -8.18 10.88 15.57
C PRO A 300 -6.94 10.80 14.68
N VAL A 301 -5.78 10.65 15.31
CA VAL A 301 -4.52 10.36 14.62
C VAL A 301 -4.64 9.07 13.81
N ASN A 302 -3.76 8.90 12.81
CA ASN A 302 -3.85 7.81 11.86
C ASN A 302 -3.71 6.43 12.54
N SER A 303 -2.80 6.32 13.51
CA SER A 303 -2.60 5.11 14.32
C SER A 303 -3.86 4.70 15.12
N THR A 304 -4.48 5.63 15.85
CA THR A 304 -5.74 5.37 16.59
C THR A 304 -6.88 4.97 15.65
N SER A 305 -6.99 5.67 14.51
CA SER A 305 -7.99 5.37 13.50
C SER A 305 -7.85 3.95 12.94
N LEU A 306 -6.61 3.55 12.61
CA LEU A 306 -6.35 2.23 12.06
C LEU A 306 -6.58 1.14 13.10
N GLY A 307 -6.13 1.33 14.35
CA GLY A 307 -6.32 0.36 15.42
C GLY A 307 -7.80 0.07 15.68
N TRP A 308 -8.62 1.12 15.71
CA TRP A 308 -10.07 0.98 15.83
C TRP A 308 -10.69 0.22 14.65
N GLU A 309 -10.32 0.59 13.42
CA GLU A 309 -10.85 -0.04 12.22
C GLU A 309 -10.48 -1.53 12.12
N LEU A 310 -9.25 -1.89 12.50
CA LEU A 310 -8.79 -3.28 12.51
C LEU A 310 -9.61 -4.15 13.46
N VAL A 311 -9.97 -3.63 14.63
CA VAL A 311 -10.72 -4.39 15.64
C VAL A 311 -12.22 -4.43 15.33
N THR A 312 -12.77 -3.35 14.79
CA THR A 312 -14.23 -3.23 14.60
C THR A 312 -14.71 -3.70 13.23
N SER A 313 -14.02 -3.31 12.15
CA SER A 313 -14.41 -3.61 10.77
C SER A 313 -13.70 -4.85 10.22
N TYR A 314 -12.48 -5.13 10.68
CA TYR A 314 -11.63 -6.20 10.14
C TYR A 314 -11.11 -7.24 11.16
N PRO A 315 -11.91 -7.70 12.15
CA PRO A 315 -11.42 -8.66 13.16
C PRO A 315 -10.96 -9.97 12.53
N GLY A 316 -11.68 -10.48 11.52
CA GLY A 316 -11.30 -11.72 10.83
C GLY A 316 -9.96 -11.63 10.09
N SER A 317 -9.64 -10.47 9.50
CA SER A 317 -8.33 -10.26 8.85
C SER A 317 -7.19 -10.25 9.87
N LEU A 318 -7.44 -9.70 11.07
CA LEU A 318 -6.48 -9.67 12.17
C LEU A 318 -6.19 -11.09 12.68
N GLU A 319 -7.24 -11.90 12.90
CA GLU A 319 -7.09 -13.30 13.32
C GLU A 319 -6.37 -14.14 12.25
N LEU A 320 -6.75 -13.98 10.98
CA LEU A 320 -6.13 -14.69 9.87
C LEU A 320 -4.64 -14.35 9.74
N ALA A 321 -4.26 -13.07 9.92
CA ALA A 321 -2.86 -12.67 9.93
C ALA A 321 -2.08 -13.37 11.05
N GLY A 322 -2.67 -13.51 12.24
CA GLY A 322 -2.08 -14.26 13.36
C GLY A 322 -1.85 -15.75 13.03
N VAL A 323 -2.84 -16.40 12.41
CA VAL A 323 -2.72 -17.80 11.96
C VAL A 323 -1.64 -17.96 10.89
N ILE A 324 -1.57 -17.04 9.93
CA ILE A 324 -0.54 -17.04 8.88
C ILE A 324 0.85 -16.91 9.50
N LEU A 325 1.04 -16.01 10.46
CA LEU A 325 2.32 -15.84 11.16
C LEU A 325 2.71 -17.10 11.95
N LEU A 326 1.76 -17.75 12.62
CA LEU A 326 1.99 -19.01 13.31
C LEU A 326 2.42 -20.12 12.34
N MET A 327 1.71 -20.27 11.23
CA MET A 327 2.04 -21.26 10.19
C MET A 327 3.38 -20.96 9.52
N ALA A 328 3.72 -19.69 9.32
CA ALA A 328 5.02 -19.27 8.78
C ALA A 328 6.17 -19.64 9.73
N MET A 329 6.01 -19.39 11.05
CA MET A 329 7.01 -19.79 12.05
C MET A 329 7.18 -21.31 12.10
N LEU A 330 6.07 -22.07 12.13
CA LEU A 330 6.11 -23.53 12.13
C LEU A 330 6.81 -24.06 10.87
N GLY A 331 6.43 -23.55 9.69
CA GLY A 331 7.02 -23.94 8.42
C GLY A 331 8.52 -23.63 8.34
N ALA A 332 8.93 -22.44 8.80
CA ALA A 332 10.34 -22.06 8.86
C ALA A 332 11.16 -22.97 9.78
N VAL A 333 10.65 -23.31 10.96
CA VAL A 333 11.33 -24.18 11.93
C VAL A 333 11.44 -25.62 11.42
N VAL A 334 10.35 -26.18 10.89
CA VAL A 334 10.33 -27.55 10.34
C VAL A 334 11.29 -27.65 9.16
N LEU A 335 11.30 -26.66 8.26
CA LEU A 335 12.20 -26.64 7.11
C LEU A 335 13.67 -26.53 7.54
N ALA A 336 13.98 -25.64 8.49
CA ALA A 336 15.34 -25.48 9.01
C ALA A 336 15.85 -26.78 9.65
N ARG A 337 15.02 -27.47 10.45
CA ARG A 337 15.39 -28.75 11.06
C ARG A 337 15.62 -29.85 10.03
N ARG A 338 14.76 -29.93 9.00
CA ARG A 338 14.93 -30.93 7.93
C ARG A 338 16.25 -30.73 7.19
N GLN A 339 16.67 -29.48 6.96
CA GLN A 339 17.96 -29.18 6.33
C GLN A 339 19.15 -29.61 7.20
N THR A 340 19.06 -29.44 8.53
CA THR A 340 20.13 -29.92 9.43
C THR A 340 20.22 -31.44 9.45
N ASP A 341 19.09 -32.13 9.43
CA ASP A 341 19.06 -33.59 9.45
C ASP A 341 19.66 -34.17 8.15
N MET A 342 19.33 -33.61 6.98
CA MET A 342 19.93 -34.01 5.70
C MET A 342 21.45 -33.75 5.67
N ALA A 343 21.87 -32.57 6.13
CA ALA A 343 23.30 -32.22 6.15
C ALA A 343 24.11 -33.14 7.08
N GLU A 344 23.51 -33.60 8.18
CA GLU A 344 24.13 -34.58 9.09
C GLU A 344 24.19 -35.98 8.46
N ASP A 345 23.14 -36.41 7.76
CA ASP A 345 23.13 -37.68 7.02
C ASP A 345 24.18 -37.72 5.89
N ASP A 346 24.39 -36.60 5.19
CA ASP A 346 25.43 -36.48 4.15
C ASP A 346 26.84 -36.57 4.76
N ARG A 347 27.06 -35.97 5.93
CA ARG A 347 28.33 -36.11 6.67
C ARG A 347 28.55 -37.54 7.16
N ARG A 348 27.51 -38.22 7.63
CA ARG A 348 27.57 -39.64 8.04
C ARG A 348 27.89 -40.55 6.87
N ALA A 349 27.23 -40.35 5.73
CA ALA A 349 27.51 -41.08 4.51
C ALA A 349 28.97 -40.87 4.05
N ALA A 350 29.48 -39.63 4.09
CA ALA A 350 30.88 -39.33 3.79
C ALA A 350 31.87 -40.00 4.77
N ALA A 351 31.46 -40.21 6.03
CA ALA A 351 32.23 -40.91 7.05
C ALA A 351 32.04 -42.45 7.04
N GLY A 352 31.23 -42.99 6.12
CA GLY A 352 30.93 -44.43 6.04
C GLY A 352 30.00 -44.94 7.14
N LEU A 353 29.31 -44.05 7.87
CA LEU A 353 28.32 -44.40 8.87
C LEU A 353 26.92 -44.55 8.22
N PRO A 354 26.07 -45.46 8.72
CA PRO A 354 24.70 -45.59 8.24
C PRO A 354 23.91 -44.29 8.48
N ARG A 355 23.09 -43.92 7.49
CA ARG A 355 22.18 -42.77 7.58
C ARG A 355 21.16 -43.00 8.70
N THR A 356 20.70 -41.89 9.28
CA THR A 356 19.76 -41.92 10.42
C THR A 356 18.30 -42.02 9.99
N ASN A 357 17.99 -41.58 8.77
CA ASN A 357 16.62 -41.60 8.27
C ASN A 357 16.18 -43.02 7.89
N ILE A 358 15.09 -43.46 8.53
CA ILE A 358 14.55 -44.83 8.50
C ILE A 358 13.98 -45.22 7.13
N GLU A 359 13.69 -44.27 6.24
CA GLU A 359 13.11 -44.55 4.90
C GLU A 359 13.99 -45.48 4.04
N ASP A 360 15.32 -45.47 4.23
CA ASP A 360 16.24 -46.38 3.51
C ASP A 360 16.47 -47.73 4.25
N ALA A 361 16.14 -47.82 5.54
CA ALA A 361 16.33 -49.06 6.32
C ALA A 361 15.36 -50.17 5.88
N ASP A 362 14.15 -49.80 5.48
CA ASP A 362 13.16 -50.74 4.93
C ASP A 362 13.56 -51.26 3.53
N LEU A 363 14.29 -50.46 2.74
CA LEU A 363 14.81 -50.89 1.42
C LEU A 363 16.03 -51.81 1.52
N ALA A 364 16.77 -51.75 2.62
CA ALA A 364 17.91 -52.65 2.87
C ALA A 364 17.49 -54.03 3.39
N GLY A 365 16.31 -54.14 4.02
CA GLY A 365 15.76 -55.41 4.53
C GLY A 365 15.25 -56.38 3.46
N ASP A 366 14.97 -55.90 2.25
CA ASP A 366 14.36 -56.68 1.16
C ASP A 366 15.39 -57.28 0.17
N ARG A 367 16.69 -57.26 0.52
CA ARG A 367 17.79 -57.82 -0.28
C ARG A 367 18.63 -58.88 0.44
N ALA A 368 18.10 -59.48 1.51
CA ALA A 368 18.77 -60.56 2.24
C ALA A 368 18.29 -61.95 1.80
#